data_AF-A0AB34FM21-F1
#
_entry.id   AF-A0AB34FM21-F1
#
_cell.length_a   1.000
_cell.length_b   1.000
_cell.length_c   1.000
_cell.angle_alpha   90.00
_cell.angle_beta   90.00
_cell.angle_gamma   90.00
#
_symmetry.space_group_name_H-M   'P 1'
#
loop_
_entity.id
_entity.type
_entity.pdbx_description
1 polymer ?
#
loop_
_entity_poly.entity_id
_entity_poly.type
_entity_poly.pdbx_seq_one_letter_code
_entity_poly.pdbx_strand_id
1 'polypeptide(L)'
;MDWLSSLTGPRRGAKVIAGCSVFVCFALILQLLYLSSRFYSPPTSTKESAVAAAIPRKPANTTVSGLVFYGRKDRVSCLRCYLERNLQQNGGWLDEVLWVVNTDKEADLRYLDEIIESNPAVHRKLIIPGDKLWVYSYYKAWQRLDRGKYYVKIDDDILWMADDAIPRMVMRKIEHPQDFVVSANIINNPPLGFMHYNMGALHPYFPDTRDSGDAANGTVSWKPSHHPAWEGPANYTWPLDRKPPHKNHRWLRVQDENMMSQTPAAQLKYEVWGPSYESWAIAAQMHYSLLENIEKDRLDVYKFGTWDMHGERIRINFMCFYADDILDTDVENWPKNRGDEDMVVLDLPKKLKRAVTIEGGALGAHFQYSDQGDLGDTDLLRRYKLLADERVCQYNRTATAHGEPSNIRHQKNSNRRRGTR
;
A
#
# COMPACT_ATOMS: atom_id res chain seq x y z
N MET A 1 -87.39 -25.31 15.90
CA MET A 1 -87.99 -25.76 14.63
C MET A 1 -88.16 -24.52 13.81
N ASP A 2 -87.40 -24.38 12.73
CA ASP A 2 -87.91 -23.75 11.50
C ASP A 2 -86.91 -24.04 10.39
N TRP A 3 -87.50 -24.53 9.32
CA TRP A 3 -86.89 -25.06 8.10
C TRP A 3 -87.39 -24.17 6.98
N LEU A 4 -86.52 -23.79 6.06
CA LEU A 4 -86.73 -23.30 4.68
C LEU A 4 -85.45 -22.52 4.32
N SER A 5 -84.81 -22.64 3.18
CA SER A 5 -84.93 -23.51 2.01
C SER A 5 -83.69 -23.21 1.15
N SER A 6 -83.03 -24.25 0.63
CA SER A 6 -82.91 -24.50 -0.82
C SER A 6 -81.66 -23.92 -1.52
N LEU A 7 -81.05 -24.80 -2.33
CA LEU A 7 -80.39 -24.59 -3.64
C LEU A 7 -79.05 -25.31 -3.81
N THR A 8 -79.19 -26.51 -4.36
CA THR A 8 -78.40 -27.17 -5.43
C THR A 8 -77.31 -26.36 -6.16
N GLY A 9 -76.13 -26.99 -6.41
CA GLY A 9 -75.26 -26.66 -7.56
C GLY A 9 -73.77 -26.99 -7.39
N PRO A 10 -73.01 -27.39 -8.44
CA PRO A 10 -71.97 -28.42 -8.32
C PRO A 10 -70.50 -27.93 -8.24
N ARG A 11 -69.70 -28.73 -7.53
CA ARG A 11 -68.22 -28.69 -7.46
C ARG A 11 -67.58 -28.98 -8.85
N ARG A 12 -67.37 -27.96 -9.67
CA ARG A 12 -66.44 -28.06 -10.84
C ARG A 12 -65.59 -26.81 -11.12
N GLY A 13 -65.75 -25.71 -10.38
CA GLY A 13 -64.97 -24.46 -10.60
C GLY A 13 -63.61 -24.36 -9.88
N ALA A 14 -63.41 -25.07 -8.77
CA ALA A 14 -62.25 -24.82 -7.90
C ALA A 14 -60.91 -25.41 -8.42
N LYS A 15 -60.95 -26.47 -9.24
CA LYS A 15 -59.72 -27.09 -9.79
C LYS A 15 -59.19 -26.35 -11.03
N VAL A 16 -60.05 -25.67 -11.78
CA VAL A 16 -59.64 -24.91 -12.97
C VAL A 16 -59.01 -23.57 -12.57
N ILE A 17 -59.53 -22.91 -11.52
CA ILE A 17 -58.98 -21.64 -11.03
C ILE A 17 -57.60 -21.85 -10.39
N ALA A 18 -57.40 -22.92 -9.61
CA ALA A 18 -56.09 -23.23 -9.04
C ALA A 18 -55.04 -23.57 -10.13
N GLY A 19 -55.43 -24.29 -11.19
CA GLY A 19 -54.55 -24.58 -12.32
C GLY A 19 -54.14 -23.33 -13.09
N CYS A 20 -55.07 -22.40 -13.33
CA CYS A 20 -54.80 -21.13 -13.98
C CYS A 20 -53.87 -20.24 -13.14
N SER A 21 -54.06 -20.16 -11.82
CA SER A 21 -53.18 -19.37 -10.94
C SER A 21 -51.75 -19.90 -10.92
N VAL A 22 -51.56 -21.23 -10.90
CA VAL A 22 -50.23 -21.84 -10.95
C VAL A 22 -49.55 -21.59 -12.30
N PHE A 23 -50.28 -21.69 -13.41
CA PHE A 23 -49.72 -21.40 -14.74
C PHE A 23 -49.37 -19.92 -14.93
N VAL A 24 -50.17 -18.99 -14.41
CA VAL A 24 -49.87 -17.55 -14.46
C VAL A 24 -48.66 -17.21 -13.59
N CYS A 25 -48.54 -17.80 -12.39
CA CYS A 25 -47.35 -17.63 -11.55
C CYS A 25 -46.10 -18.23 -12.22
N PHE A 26 -46.21 -19.40 -12.86
CA PHE A 26 -45.08 -20.01 -13.54
C PHE A 26 -44.65 -19.21 -14.78
N ALA A 27 -45.62 -18.66 -15.54
CA ALA A 27 -45.35 -17.77 -16.66
C ALA A 27 -44.72 -16.43 -16.21
N LEU A 28 -45.14 -15.87 -15.08
CA LEU A 28 -44.54 -14.66 -14.49
C LEU A 28 -43.13 -14.93 -13.97
N ILE A 29 -42.88 -16.09 -13.35
CA ILE A 29 -41.53 -16.50 -12.93
C ILE A 29 -40.63 -16.72 -14.15
N LEU A 30 -41.13 -17.37 -15.21
CA LEU A 30 -40.39 -17.52 -16.47
C LEU A 30 -40.14 -16.18 -17.14
N GLN A 31 -41.09 -15.24 -17.13
CA GLN A 31 -40.88 -13.89 -17.64
C GLN A 31 -39.88 -13.10 -16.78
N LEU A 32 -39.90 -13.24 -15.45
CA LEU A 32 -38.91 -12.64 -14.55
C LEU A 32 -37.52 -13.24 -14.75
N LEU A 33 -37.42 -14.56 -14.98
CA LEU A 33 -36.17 -15.26 -15.33
C LEU A 33 -35.68 -14.87 -16.74
N TYR A 34 -36.59 -14.65 -17.70
CA TYR A 34 -36.25 -14.22 -19.04
C TYR A 34 -35.85 -12.73 -19.10
N LEU A 35 -36.53 -11.87 -18.33
CA LEU A 35 -36.16 -10.46 -18.13
C LEU A 35 -34.83 -10.35 -17.40
N SER A 36 -34.61 -11.13 -16.34
CA SER A 36 -33.29 -11.18 -15.70
C SER A 36 -32.22 -11.72 -16.63
N SER A 37 -32.50 -12.65 -17.54
CA SER A 37 -31.55 -13.08 -18.58
C SER A 37 -31.29 -12.03 -19.68
N ARG A 38 -32.25 -11.14 -19.96
CA ARG A 38 -32.06 -10.00 -20.87
C ARG A 38 -31.35 -8.80 -20.22
N PHE A 39 -31.46 -8.68 -18.89
CA PHE A 39 -30.70 -7.69 -18.11
C PHE A 39 -29.34 -8.24 -17.61
N TYR A 40 -29.14 -9.56 -17.61
CA TYR A 40 -27.84 -10.21 -17.56
C TYR A 40 -27.29 -10.38 -18.97
N SER A 41 -26.97 -9.25 -19.61
CA SER A 41 -25.82 -9.31 -20.50
C SER A 41 -24.61 -9.58 -19.60
N PRO A 42 -23.87 -10.70 -19.74
CA PRO A 42 -22.56 -10.77 -19.14
C PRO A 42 -21.83 -9.51 -19.59
N PRO A 43 -21.14 -8.77 -18.70
CA PRO A 43 -20.42 -7.59 -19.14
C PRO A 43 -19.52 -8.05 -20.28
N THR A 44 -19.83 -7.60 -21.49
CA THR A 44 -18.92 -7.68 -22.61
C THR A 44 -17.61 -7.16 -22.06
N SER A 45 -16.61 -8.05 -22.05
CA SER A 45 -15.27 -7.80 -21.58
C SER A 45 -14.65 -6.66 -22.38
N THR A 46 -14.96 -5.43 -21.99
CA THR A 46 -14.33 -4.19 -22.42
C THR A 46 -13.92 -3.35 -21.21
N LYS A 47 -13.69 -4.02 -20.07
CA LYS A 47 -12.98 -3.48 -18.91
C LYS A 47 -11.86 -4.44 -18.51
N GLU A 48 -11.01 -4.80 -19.47
CA GLU A 48 -9.61 -5.04 -19.14
C GLU A 48 -9.07 -3.72 -18.58
N SER A 49 -9.06 -3.63 -17.25
CA SER A 49 -8.19 -2.81 -16.43
C SER A 49 -7.97 -1.35 -16.89
N ALA A 50 -8.83 -0.44 -16.43
CA ALA A 50 -8.45 0.98 -16.27
C ALA A 50 -7.31 1.17 -15.23
N VAL A 51 -6.85 0.11 -14.56
CA VAL A 51 -5.82 0.11 -13.52
C VAL A 51 -4.43 -0.17 -14.09
N ALA A 52 -4.34 -0.68 -15.32
CA ALA A 52 -3.11 -0.79 -16.10
C ALA A 52 -2.87 0.46 -16.95
N ALA A 53 -3.23 1.64 -16.43
CA ALA A 53 -2.80 2.90 -17.06
C ALA A 53 -1.27 2.91 -17.10
N ALA A 54 -0.72 3.19 -18.29
CA ALA A 54 0.71 3.36 -18.48
C ALA A 54 1.25 4.38 -17.46
N ILE A 55 2.47 4.15 -16.96
CA ILE A 55 3.12 5.07 -16.02
C ILE A 55 3.08 6.48 -16.63
N PRO A 56 2.53 7.48 -15.92
CA PRO A 56 2.46 8.83 -16.46
C PRO A 56 3.85 9.34 -16.85
N ARG A 57 3.90 10.19 -17.87
CA ARG A 57 5.13 10.93 -18.22
C ARG A 57 5.21 12.19 -17.38
N LYS A 58 6.39 12.51 -16.87
CA LYS A 58 6.62 13.73 -16.09
C LYS A 58 6.29 14.95 -16.95
N PRO A 59 5.37 15.84 -16.53
CA PRO A 59 5.08 17.05 -17.28
C PRO A 59 6.31 17.95 -17.38
N ALA A 60 6.44 18.66 -18.51
CA ALA A 60 7.51 19.63 -18.71
C ALA A 60 7.41 20.75 -17.65
N ASN A 61 8.55 21.35 -17.30
CA ASN A 61 8.65 22.45 -16.33
C ASN A 61 8.08 22.13 -14.93
N THR A 62 8.00 20.85 -14.56
CA THR A 62 7.59 20.42 -13.22
C THR A 62 8.82 19.98 -12.44
N THR A 63 9.07 20.60 -11.30
CA THR A 63 10.12 20.18 -10.36
C THR A 63 9.51 19.32 -9.26
N VAL A 64 10.08 18.14 -9.03
CA VAL A 64 9.65 17.17 -8.03
C VAL A 64 10.83 16.83 -7.14
N SER A 65 10.73 17.11 -5.84
CA SER A 65 11.78 16.85 -4.86
C SER A 65 11.32 15.79 -3.85
N GLY A 66 12.16 14.80 -3.59
CA GLY A 66 11.96 13.89 -2.46
C GLY A 66 12.33 14.60 -1.15
N LEU A 67 11.48 14.52 -0.14
CA LEU A 67 11.76 15.04 1.21
C LEU A 67 11.77 13.86 2.19
N VAL A 68 12.96 13.33 2.44
CA VAL A 68 13.15 12.13 3.25
C VAL A 68 13.46 12.50 4.69
N PHE A 69 12.65 12.01 5.64
CA PHE A 69 12.86 12.24 7.08
C PHE A 69 13.81 11.17 7.62
N TYR A 70 15.11 11.46 7.59
CA TYR A 70 16.20 10.52 7.83
C TYR A 70 16.52 10.34 9.32
N GLY A 71 16.44 9.11 9.82
CA GLY A 71 16.88 8.77 11.17
C GLY A 71 17.69 7.48 11.30
N ARG A 72 17.52 6.51 10.37
CA ARG A 72 17.95 5.12 10.56
C ARG A 72 18.61 4.52 9.30
N LYS A 73 19.88 4.13 9.40
CA LYS A 73 20.65 3.50 8.30
C LYS A 73 20.03 2.21 7.79
N ASP A 74 19.64 1.33 8.70
CA ASP A 74 19.14 -0.02 8.38
C ASP A 74 17.89 0.05 7.49
N ARG A 75 16.99 1.01 7.78
CA ARG A 75 15.80 1.30 6.96
C ARG A 75 16.13 1.92 5.62
N VAL A 76 16.94 2.98 5.62
CA VAL A 76 17.31 3.67 4.37
C VAL A 76 18.13 2.79 3.44
N SER A 77 18.85 1.82 3.96
CA SER A 77 19.55 0.83 3.13
C SER A 77 18.62 -0.01 2.25
N CYS A 78 17.33 -0.12 2.59
CA CYS A 78 16.28 -0.70 1.75
C CYS A 78 15.68 0.32 0.78
N LEU A 79 15.47 1.56 1.25
CA LEU A 79 14.82 2.64 0.51
C LEU A 79 15.69 3.22 -0.62
N ARG A 80 17.00 3.38 -0.39
CA ARG A 80 17.91 4.17 -1.24
C ARG A 80 17.77 3.83 -2.72
N CYS A 81 17.83 2.56 -3.10
CA CYS A 81 17.78 2.17 -4.52
C CYS A 81 16.46 2.53 -5.19
N TYR A 82 15.34 2.57 -4.46
CA TYR A 82 14.06 3.02 -5.01
C TYR A 82 14.07 4.53 -5.28
N LEU A 83 14.67 5.32 -4.38
CA LEU A 83 14.85 6.76 -4.60
C LEU A 83 15.75 7.03 -5.81
N GLU A 84 16.89 6.34 -5.87
CA GLU A 84 17.87 6.44 -6.96
C GLU A 84 17.23 6.10 -8.30
N ARG A 85 16.48 4.99 -8.38
CA ARG A 85 15.76 4.59 -9.58
C ARG A 85 14.69 5.62 -9.98
N ASN A 86 14.12 6.33 -9.01
CA ASN A 86 13.16 7.40 -9.23
C ASN A 86 13.82 8.76 -9.53
N LEU A 87 15.14 8.89 -9.58
CA LEU A 87 15.79 10.13 -10.04
C LEU A 87 15.54 10.36 -11.53
N GLN A 88 15.42 11.61 -11.94
CA GLN A 88 15.18 12.02 -13.33
C GLN A 88 16.29 11.52 -14.27
N GLN A 89 17.55 11.62 -13.84
CA GLN A 89 18.71 11.09 -14.58
C GLN A 89 18.63 9.57 -14.83
N ASN A 90 17.82 8.87 -14.03
CA ASN A 90 17.60 7.43 -14.07
C ASN A 90 16.25 7.06 -14.70
N GLY A 91 15.55 8.02 -15.31
CA GLY A 91 14.24 7.82 -15.96
C GLY A 91 13.04 7.96 -15.03
N GLY A 92 13.26 8.29 -13.76
CA GLY A 92 12.22 8.59 -12.79
C GLY A 92 11.77 10.05 -12.79
N TRP A 93 11.13 10.47 -11.70
CA TRP A 93 10.52 11.81 -11.60
C TRP A 93 11.22 12.77 -10.64
N LEU A 94 12.04 12.29 -9.71
CA LEU A 94 12.70 13.11 -8.69
C LEU A 94 13.89 13.87 -9.30
N ASP A 95 13.86 15.20 -9.22
CA ASP A 95 15.00 16.04 -9.62
C ASP A 95 16.09 16.07 -8.54
N GLU A 96 15.68 15.96 -7.27
CA GLU A 96 16.56 15.93 -6.12
C GLU A 96 15.91 15.16 -4.96
N VAL A 97 16.72 14.81 -3.96
CA VAL A 97 16.30 14.24 -2.68
C VAL A 97 16.95 15.05 -1.56
N LEU A 98 16.11 15.70 -0.76
CA LEU A 98 16.48 16.39 0.46
C LEU A 98 16.33 15.44 1.65
N TRP A 99 17.41 15.29 2.40
CA TRP A 99 17.47 14.44 3.59
C TRP A 99 17.35 15.30 4.84
N VAL A 100 16.16 15.34 5.44
CA VAL A 100 15.93 15.99 6.74
C VAL A 100 16.64 15.16 7.81
N VAL A 101 17.74 15.67 8.34
CA VAL A 101 18.58 14.92 9.28
C VAL A 101 17.94 14.92 10.67
N ASN A 102 17.54 13.75 11.17
CA ASN A 102 16.91 13.58 12.49
C ASN A 102 17.54 12.45 13.32
N THR A 103 18.87 12.39 13.38
CA THR A 103 19.64 11.43 14.19
C THR A 103 20.97 12.03 14.64
N ASP A 104 21.47 11.57 15.79
CA ASP A 104 22.80 11.87 16.33
C ASP A 104 23.72 10.64 16.30
N LYS A 105 23.21 9.49 15.85
CA LYS A 105 23.99 8.26 15.78
C LYS A 105 25.01 8.38 14.67
N GLU A 106 26.29 8.31 15.04
CA GLU A 106 27.37 8.51 14.07
C GLU A 106 27.33 7.52 12.90
N ALA A 107 26.93 6.27 13.14
CA ALA A 107 26.84 5.27 12.07
C ALA A 107 25.76 5.61 11.04
N ASP A 108 24.66 6.23 11.48
CA ASP A 108 23.60 6.71 10.59
C ASP A 108 24.06 7.97 9.85
N LEU A 109 24.73 8.90 10.54
CA LEU A 109 25.27 10.11 9.90
C LEU A 109 26.33 9.78 8.84
N ARG A 110 27.29 8.89 9.13
CA ARG A 110 28.28 8.43 8.15
C ARG A 110 27.63 7.80 6.91
N TYR A 111 26.57 7.01 7.10
CA TYR A 111 25.86 6.43 5.96
C TYR A 111 25.12 7.48 5.13
N LEU A 112 24.58 8.51 5.77
CA LEU A 112 24.02 9.64 5.03
C LEU A 112 25.12 10.36 4.24
N ASP A 113 26.29 10.58 4.82
CA ASP A 113 27.45 11.19 4.15
C ASP A 113 27.82 10.40 2.89
N GLU A 114 27.90 9.07 2.98
CA GLU A 114 28.12 8.18 1.83
C GLU A 114 27.05 8.34 0.73
N ILE A 115 25.77 8.56 1.09
CA ILE A 115 24.70 8.82 0.12
C ILE A 115 24.94 10.16 -0.59
N ILE A 116 25.19 11.23 0.17
CA ILE A 116 25.41 12.56 -0.40
C ILE A 116 26.64 12.54 -1.32
N GLU A 117 27.75 11.97 -0.87
CA GLU A 117 29.00 11.90 -1.63
C GLU A 117 28.88 11.09 -2.91
N SER A 118 27.98 10.10 -2.95
CA SER A 118 27.76 9.30 -4.15
C SER A 118 27.16 10.08 -5.32
N ASN A 119 26.34 11.11 -5.04
CA ASN A 119 25.83 12.03 -6.05
C ASN A 119 25.39 13.36 -5.41
N PRO A 120 26.33 14.29 -5.15
CA PRO A 120 26.03 15.53 -4.44
C PRO A 120 25.17 16.52 -5.25
N ALA A 121 25.00 16.29 -6.56
CA ALA A 121 24.17 17.13 -7.41
C ALA A 121 22.66 16.93 -7.17
N VAL A 122 22.25 15.73 -6.74
CA VAL A 122 20.84 15.37 -6.53
C VAL A 122 20.53 15.05 -5.07
N HIS A 123 21.51 14.70 -4.25
CA HIS A 123 21.32 14.44 -2.83
C HIS A 123 21.79 15.62 -1.99
N ARG A 124 20.89 16.17 -1.17
CA ARG A 124 21.16 17.33 -0.33
C ARG A 124 20.79 17.06 1.12
N LYS A 125 21.67 17.40 2.06
CA LYS A 125 21.32 17.40 3.48
C LYS A 125 20.50 18.64 3.82
N LEU A 126 19.46 18.43 4.60
CA LEU A 126 18.68 19.49 5.22
C LEU A 126 18.83 19.35 6.74
N ILE A 127 19.74 20.13 7.30
CA ILE A 127 19.98 20.20 8.74
C ILE A 127 19.03 21.26 9.31
N ILE A 128 18.17 20.86 10.23
CA ILE A 128 17.30 21.78 10.95
C ILE A 128 17.99 22.17 12.27
N PRO A 129 18.29 23.46 12.50
CA PRO A 129 18.94 23.89 13.74
C PRO A 129 18.09 23.61 14.99
N GLY A 130 18.76 23.27 16.08
CA GLY A 130 18.16 23.01 17.39
C GLY A 130 18.05 21.54 17.72
N ASP A 131 17.11 21.21 18.61
CA ASP A 131 16.87 19.82 19.04
C ASP A 131 16.33 18.96 17.88
N LYS A 132 16.49 17.64 18.05
CA LYS A 132 15.90 16.63 17.15
C LYS A 132 14.42 16.91 16.93
N LEU A 133 13.98 16.70 15.70
CA LEU A 133 12.60 16.86 15.34
C LEU A 133 11.75 15.78 16.02
N TRP A 134 10.61 16.22 16.51
CA TRP A 134 9.59 15.39 17.14
C TRP A 134 8.21 15.86 16.65
N VAL A 135 7.16 15.18 17.09
CA VAL A 135 5.76 15.38 16.65
C VAL A 135 5.38 16.85 16.47
N TYR A 136 5.73 17.72 17.43
CA TYR A 136 5.37 19.15 17.41
C TYR A 136 6.42 20.09 16.80
N SER A 137 7.55 19.57 16.32
CA SER A 137 8.62 20.38 15.71
C SER A 137 8.90 20.05 14.25
N TYR A 138 8.26 19.02 13.68
CA TYR A 138 8.42 18.67 12.27
C TYR A 138 8.07 19.81 11.32
N TYR A 139 7.14 20.71 11.68
CA TYR A 139 6.82 21.94 10.92
C TYR A 139 8.07 22.73 10.50
N LYS A 140 9.16 22.67 11.28
CA LYS A 140 10.43 23.33 10.95
C LYS A 140 11.08 22.82 9.66
N ALA A 141 10.86 21.57 9.28
CA ALA A 141 11.30 21.04 7.99
C ALA A 141 10.46 21.62 6.85
N TRP A 142 9.14 21.76 7.05
CA TRP A 142 8.21 22.35 6.10
C TRP A 142 8.46 23.85 5.85
N GLN A 143 9.08 24.56 6.80
CA GLN A 143 9.56 25.94 6.60
C GLN A 143 10.70 26.05 5.57
N ARG A 144 11.37 24.95 5.23
CA ARG A 144 12.56 24.93 4.36
C ARG A 144 12.26 24.52 2.92
N LEU A 145 10.98 24.47 2.56
CA LEU A 145 10.55 24.15 1.21
C LEU A 145 10.86 25.32 0.27
N ASP A 146 11.24 24.98 -0.96
CA ASP A 146 11.36 25.96 -2.03
C ASP A 146 10.01 26.07 -2.75
N ARG A 147 9.57 27.31 -2.99
CA ARG A 147 8.34 27.61 -3.73
C ARG A 147 8.38 27.06 -5.15
N GLY A 148 7.22 26.76 -5.71
CA GLY A 148 7.12 26.29 -7.10
C GLY A 148 7.43 24.81 -7.32
N LYS A 149 7.66 24.02 -6.26
CA LYS A 149 8.00 22.59 -6.36
C LYS A 149 6.87 21.69 -5.87
N TYR A 150 6.77 20.51 -6.46
CA TYR A 150 6.08 19.38 -5.84
C TYR A 150 7.05 18.64 -4.95
N TYR A 151 6.64 18.35 -3.73
CA TYR A 151 7.42 17.55 -2.81
C TYR A 151 6.73 16.21 -2.59
N VAL A 152 7.55 15.17 -2.44
CA VAL A 152 7.10 13.86 -1.97
C VAL A 152 7.75 13.62 -0.62
N LYS A 153 6.98 13.72 0.47
CA LYS A 153 7.43 13.34 1.81
C LYS A 153 7.54 11.83 1.89
N ILE A 154 8.66 11.35 2.43
CA ILE A 154 8.98 9.92 2.56
C ILE A 154 9.61 9.71 3.94
N ASP A 155 9.01 8.86 4.77
CA ASP A 155 9.65 8.41 6.00
C ASP A 155 10.81 7.45 5.68
N ASP A 156 11.85 7.44 6.51
CA ASP A 156 13.05 6.63 6.27
C ASP A 156 12.81 5.12 6.31
N ASP A 157 11.65 4.69 6.80
CA ASP A 157 11.20 3.30 6.87
C ASP A 157 10.09 2.95 5.86
N ILE A 158 9.97 3.71 4.78
CA ILE A 158 9.42 3.17 3.53
C ILE A 158 10.42 2.16 2.94
N LEU A 159 10.14 0.86 3.08
CA LEU A 159 11.09 -0.20 2.68
C LEU A 159 10.92 -0.70 1.25
N TRP A 160 9.78 -0.38 0.63
CA TRP A 160 9.47 -0.75 -0.75
C TRP A 160 8.47 0.27 -1.32
N MET A 161 8.59 0.55 -2.62
CA MET A 161 7.60 1.32 -3.38
C MET A 161 7.50 0.77 -4.81
N ALA A 162 6.32 0.86 -5.40
CA ALA A 162 6.14 0.57 -6.81
C ALA A 162 6.79 1.66 -7.68
N ASP A 163 7.30 1.27 -8.84
CA ASP A 163 7.97 2.19 -9.80
C ASP A 163 7.05 3.34 -10.25
N ASP A 164 5.73 3.13 -10.21
CA ASP A 164 4.72 4.11 -10.62
C ASP A 164 4.13 4.91 -9.45
N ALA A 165 4.56 4.69 -8.20
CA ALA A 165 3.97 5.34 -7.03
C ALA A 165 4.17 6.86 -7.02
N ILE A 166 5.41 7.33 -7.20
CA ILE A 166 5.73 8.77 -7.26
C ILE A 166 5.05 9.43 -8.47
N PRO A 167 5.19 8.90 -9.71
CA PRO A 167 4.49 9.44 -10.88
C PRO A 167 2.99 9.62 -10.68
N ARG A 168 2.30 8.62 -10.12
CA ARG A 168 0.85 8.67 -9.90
C ARG A 168 0.45 9.74 -8.89
N MET A 169 1.11 9.79 -7.72
CA MET A 169 0.78 10.80 -6.71
C MET A 169 1.01 12.22 -7.21
N VAL A 170 2.14 12.47 -7.88
CA VAL A 170 2.48 13.80 -8.40
C VAL A 170 1.51 14.18 -9.52
N MET A 171 1.22 13.27 -10.46
CA MET A 171 0.26 13.54 -11.53
C MET A 171 -1.13 13.86 -10.97
N ARG A 172 -1.60 13.09 -9.98
CA ARG A 172 -2.86 13.37 -9.29
C ARG A 172 -2.87 14.77 -8.69
N LYS A 173 -1.80 15.17 -7.99
CA LYS A 173 -1.70 16.51 -7.38
C LYS A 173 -1.71 17.64 -8.43
N ILE A 174 -1.10 17.42 -9.60
CA ILE A 174 -1.08 18.36 -10.73
C ILE A 174 -2.47 18.50 -11.34
N GLU A 175 -3.12 17.39 -11.65
CA GLU A 175 -4.42 17.36 -12.33
C GLU A 175 -5.58 17.78 -11.41
N HIS A 176 -5.39 17.65 -10.10
CA HIS A 176 -6.41 17.93 -9.09
C HIS A 176 -5.87 18.91 -8.03
N PRO A 177 -5.70 20.20 -8.36
CA PRO A 177 -5.15 21.20 -7.43
C PRO A 177 -6.02 21.36 -6.16
N GLN A 178 -7.31 20.99 -6.18
CA GLN A 178 -8.17 20.95 -5.00
C GLN A 178 -7.78 19.89 -3.97
N ASP A 179 -6.98 18.89 -4.33
CA ASP A 179 -6.35 18.00 -3.37
C ASP A 179 -5.26 18.81 -2.65
N PHE A 180 -5.37 18.95 -1.33
CA PHE A 180 -4.35 19.59 -0.51
C PHE A 180 -3.08 18.75 -0.49
N VAL A 181 -3.25 17.45 -0.24
CA VAL A 181 -2.18 16.45 -0.29
C VAL A 181 -2.72 15.15 -0.92
N VAL A 182 -1.81 14.39 -1.54
CA VAL A 182 -2.09 13.09 -2.13
C VAL A 182 -1.24 12.04 -1.44
N SER A 183 -1.86 11.12 -0.70
CA SER A 183 -1.18 10.00 -0.05
C SER A 183 -1.05 8.82 -1.00
N ALA A 184 0.04 8.05 -0.85
CA ALA A 184 0.16 6.74 -1.46
C ALA A 184 -0.78 5.72 -0.79
N ASN A 185 -1.04 4.63 -1.49
CA ASN A 185 -1.69 3.44 -0.96
C ASN A 185 -0.65 2.58 -0.20
N ILE A 186 -0.58 2.79 1.12
CA ILE A 186 0.48 2.25 1.98
C ILE A 186 0.08 0.94 2.65
N ILE A 187 0.90 -0.09 2.45
CA ILE A 187 0.89 -1.32 3.23
C ILE A 187 1.41 -1.01 4.64
N ASN A 188 0.74 -1.57 5.65
CA ASN A 188 0.93 -1.23 7.07
C ASN A 188 0.62 0.25 7.38
N ASN A 189 -0.49 0.74 6.84
CA ASN A 189 -1.13 1.98 7.27
C ASN A 189 -2.50 1.64 7.91
N PRO A 190 -2.88 2.21 9.07
CA PRO A 190 -3.97 1.65 9.87
C PRO A 190 -5.33 1.52 9.14
N PRO A 191 -5.90 2.58 8.51
CA PRO A 191 -7.14 2.43 7.74
C PRO A 191 -6.96 1.56 6.49
N LEU A 192 -5.80 1.64 5.83
CA LEU A 192 -5.54 0.91 4.58
C LEU A 192 -5.33 -0.59 4.78
N GLY A 193 -4.75 -1.02 5.91
CA GLY A 193 -4.59 -2.42 6.25
C GLY A 193 -5.95 -3.14 6.28
N PHE A 194 -6.96 -2.51 6.88
CA PHE A 194 -8.33 -3.01 6.85
C PHE A 194 -8.88 -3.12 5.42
N MET A 195 -8.64 -2.11 4.57
CA MET A 195 -9.07 -2.17 3.17
C MET A 195 -8.40 -3.33 2.44
N HIS A 196 -7.09 -3.46 2.55
CA HIS A 196 -6.31 -4.53 1.91
C HIS A 196 -6.77 -5.93 2.36
N TYR A 197 -7.07 -6.10 3.65
CA TYR A 197 -7.64 -7.36 4.17
C TYR A 197 -8.95 -7.70 3.46
N ASN A 198 -9.89 -6.75 3.40
CA ASN A 198 -11.21 -6.97 2.79
C ASN A 198 -11.18 -7.04 1.26
N MET A 199 -10.11 -6.56 0.63
CA MET A 199 -9.84 -6.72 -0.80
C MET A 199 -9.22 -8.10 -1.14
N GLY A 200 -8.91 -8.92 -0.13
CA GLY A 200 -8.30 -10.24 -0.32
C GLY A 200 -6.79 -10.19 -0.60
N ALA A 201 -6.12 -9.10 -0.21
CA ALA A 201 -4.69 -8.93 -0.43
C ALA A 201 -3.83 -9.63 0.63
N LEU A 202 -4.38 -9.88 1.82
CA LEU A 202 -3.66 -10.52 2.92
C LEU A 202 -3.87 -12.04 2.90
N HIS A 203 -2.83 -12.75 3.30
CA HIS A 203 -2.77 -14.21 3.32
C HIS A 203 -2.56 -14.71 4.75
N PRO A 204 -2.94 -15.95 5.08
CA PRO A 204 -2.72 -16.50 6.41
C PRO A 204 -1.23 -16.82 6.64
N TYR A 205 -0.66 -16.17 7.64
CA TYR A 205 0.71 -16.40 8.10
C TYR A 205 0.73 -16.52 9.62
N PHE A 206 1.63 -17.36 10.14
CA PHE A 206 1.93 -17.46 11.56
C PHE A 206 3.45 -17.47 11.79
N PRO A 207 3.92 -16.99 12.95
CA PRO A 207 5.34 -17.00 13.27
C PRO A 207 5.86 -18.44 13.39
N ASP A 208 7.08 -18.65 12.90
CA ASP A 208 7.84 -19.87 13.19
C ASP A 208 8.32 -19.78 14.64
N THR A 209 7.77 -20.64 15.51
CA THR A 209 8.13 -20.66 16.94
C THR A 209 9.34 -21.54 17.23
N ARG A 210 9.86 -22.26 16.22
CA ARG A 210 11.04 -23.10 16.36
C ARG A 210 12.29 -22.23 16.31
N ASP A 211 13.01 -22.19 17.42
CA ASP A 211 14.36 -21.62 17.47
C ASP A 211 15.34 -22.58 16.77
N SER A 212 15.29 -22.57 15.45
CA SER A 212 16.27 -23.25 14.62
C SER A 212 17.36 -22.23 14.33
N GLY A 213 18.49 -22.35 15.05
CA GLY A 213 19.70 -21.53 14.79
C GLY A 213 20.16 -21.54 13.31
N ASP A 214 19.55 -22.38 12.48
CA ASP A 214 19.62 -22.41 11.02
C ASP A 214 19.21 -21.09 10.32
N ALA A 215 18.37 -20.25 10.95
CA ALA A 215 18.07 -18.91 10.42
C ALA A 215 19.33 -18.01 10.35
N ALA A 216 20.38 -18.32 11.13
CA ALA A 216 21.65 -17.61 11.10
C ALA A 216 22.64 -18.11 10.03
N ASN A 217 22.48 -19.34 9.51
CA ASN A 217 23.46 -20.00 8.63
C ASN A 217 22.94 -20.31 7.21
N GLY A 218 21.64 -20.21 6.95
CA GLY A 218 21.07 -20.36 5.60
C GLY A 218 21.08 -19.05 4.80
N THR A 219 21.18 -19.15 3.47
CA THR A 219 20.84 -18.02 2.57
C THR A 219 19.38 -17.67 2.73
N VAL A 220 19.06 -16.67 3.55
CA VAL A 220 17.71 -16.14 3.72
C VAL A 220 17.23 -15.62 2.37
N SER A 221 16.13 -16.15 1.85
CA SER A 221 15.47 -15.62 0.66
C SER A 221 14.40 -14.62 1.07
N TRP A 222 14.18 -13.57 0.28
CA TRP A 222 13.04 -12.68 0.51
C TRP A 222 11.70 -13.31 0.10
N LYS A 223 11.73 -14.30 -0.80
CA LYS A 223 10.57 -14.96 -1.39
C LYS A 223 9.90 -15.91 -0.40
N PRO A 224 8.63 -15.70 -0.03
CA PRO A 224 7.92 -16.62 0.85
C PRO A 224 7.86 -18.06 0.33
N SER A 225 7.81 -18.29 -0.99
CA SER A 225 7.73 -19.65 -1.56
C SER A 225 8.97 -20.52 -1.30
N HIS A 226 10.11 -19.92 -0.96
CA HIS A 226 11.35 -20.63 -0.64
C HIS A 226 11.39 -21.12 0.82
N HIS A 227 10.34 -20.88 1.59
CA HIS A 227 10.21 -21.34 2.97
C HIS A 227 9.19 -22.47 3.06
N PRO A 228 9.34 -23.38 4.05
CA PRO A 228 8.34 -24.41 4.28
C PRO A 228 6.98 -23.78 4.62
N ALA A 229 5.90 -24.50 4.34
CA ALA A 229 4.60 -24.14 4.84
C ALA A 229 4.59 -24.12 6.38
N TRP A 230 3.73 -23.30 6.96
CA TRP A 230 3.45 -23.38 8.39
C TRP A 230 2.73 -24.68 8.71
N GLU A 231 3.16 -25.35 9.77
CA GLU A 231 2.55 -26.57 10.28
C GLU A 231 2.14 -26.35 11.74
N GLY A 232 0.92 -26.77 12.08
CA GLY A 232 0.41 -26.71 13.43
C GLY A 232 -1.08 -27.08 13.51
N PRO A 233 -1.69 -26.97 14.71
CA PRO A 233 -3.10 -27.33 14.91
C PRO A 233 -4.05 -26.48 14.06
N ALA A 234 -5.16 -27.09 13.59
CA ALA A 234 -6.17 -26.41 12.77
C ALA A 234 -6.93 -25.28 13.50
N ASN A 235 -6.83 -25.22 14.84
CA ASN A 235 -7.43 -24.19 15.69
C ASN A 235 -6.40 -23.23 16.30
N TYR A 236 -5.20 -23.15 15.70
CA TYR A 236 -4.13 -22.31 16.19
C TYR A 236 -4.45 -20.82 16.00
N THR A 237 -4.21 -20.03 17.04
CA THR A 237 -4.31 -18.56 17.00
C THR A 237 -3.03 -17.94 17.56
N TRP A 238 -2.73 -16.72 17.13
CA TRP A 238 -1.64 -15.92 17.69
C TRP A 238 -2.20 -14.73 18.48
N PRO A 239 -2.04 -14.68 19.81
CA PRO A 239 -2.46 -13.54 20.62
C PRO A 239 -1.69 -12.26 20.23
N LEU A 240 -2.38 -11.12 20.10
CA LEU A 240 -1.77 -9.88 19.64
C LEU A 240 -0.78 -9.26 20.64
N ASP A 241 -0.93 -9.57 21.92
CA ASP A 241 -0.07 -9.13 23.02
C ASP A 241 1.18 -10.01 23.18
N ARG A 242 1.23 -11.14 22.49
CA ARG A 242 2.36 -12.07 22.57
C ARG A 242 3.60 -11.45 21.94
N LYS A 243 4.72 -11.53 22.67
CA LYS A 243 6.04 -11.10 22.21
C LYS A 243 6.59 -12.01 21.10
N PRO A 244 7.50 -11.49 20.25
CA PRO A 244 8.26 -12.29 19.29
C PRO A 244 8.80 -13.59 19.91
N PRO A 245 8.70 -14.74 19.22
CA PRO A 245 9.18 -16.02 19.76
C PRO A 245 10.71 -16.01 19.99
N HIS A 246 11.46 -15.36 19.11
CA HIS A 246 12.89 -15.11 19.24
C HIS A 246 13.31 -14.01 18.24
N LYS A 247 14.56 -13.56 18.32
CA LYS A 247 15.12 -12.59 17.36
C LYS A 247 15.29 -13.22 15.98
N ASN A 248 15.13 -12.39 14.95
CA ASN A 248 15.19 -12.76 13.54
C ASN A 248 14.25 -13.92 13.17
N HIS A 249 13.13 -14.07 13.87
CA HIS A 249 12.15 -15.09 13.53
C HIS A 249 11.47 -14.75 12.20
N ARG A 250 11.03 -15.78 11.49
CA ARG A 250 10.26 -15.66 10.25
C ARG A 250 8.78 -15.94 10.51
N TRP A 251 7.93 -15.55 9.58
CA TRP A 251 6.55 -16.05 9.51
C TRP A 251 6.41 -16.98 8.31
N LEU A 252 5.68 -18.07 8.52
CA LEU A 252 5.47 -19.10 7.53
C LEU A 252 4.06 -19.04 6.98
N ARG A 253 3.94 -19.30 5.68
CA ARG A 253 2.67 -19.30 4.96
C ARG A 253 1.84 -20.52 5.35
N VAL A 254 0.63 -20.30 5.84
CA VAL A 254 -0.35 -21.36 6.11
C VAL A 254 -1.02 -21.73 4.79
N GLN A 255 -1.11 -23.01 4.40
CA GLN A 255 -1.71 -23.36 3.08
C GLN A 255 -3.24 -23.34 3.07
N ASP A 256 -3.90 -23.51 4.23
CA ASP A 256 -5.35 -23.44 4.35
C ASP A 256 -5.81 -21.98 4.47
N GLU A 257 -6.38 -21.44 3.39
CA GLU A 257 -6.93 -20.07 3.37
C GLU A 257 -8.05 -19.85 4.39
N ASN A 258 -8.76 -20.92 4.82
CA ASN A 258 -9.83 -20.79 5.81
C ASN A 258 -9.30 -20.39 7.20
N MET A 259 -8.00 -20.55 7.45
CA MET A 259 -7.36 -20.11 8.68
C MET A 259 -7.17 -18.59 8.76
N MET A 260 -7.52 -17.83 7.72
CA MET A 260 -7.39 -16.36 7.74
C MET A 260 -8.06 -15.73 8.97
N SER A 261 -9.25 -16.21 9.34
CA SER A 261 -10.02 -15.75 10.51
C SER A 261 -9.32 -15.99 11.86
N GLN A 262 -8.31 -16.85 11.90
CA GLN A 262 -7.55 -17.21 13.10
C GLN A 262 -6.23 -16.42 13.21
N THR A 263 -5.85 -15.72 12.15
CA THR A 263 -4.61 -14.95 12.09
C THR A 263 -4.75 -13.56 12.73
N PRO A 264 -3.64 -12.93 13.15
CA PRO A 264 -3.66 -11.56 13.67
C PRO A 264 -4.41 -10.57 12.78
N ALA A 265 -4.22 -10.63 11.45
CA ALA A 265 -4.86 -9.71 10.51
C ALA A 265 -6.39 -9.76 10.52
N ALA A 266 -7.01 -10.85 10.99
CA ALA A 266 -8.47 -10.89 11.17
C ALA A 266 -9.00 -9.87 12.20
N GLN A 267 -8.11 -9.28 13.01
CA GLN A 267 -8.43 -8.27 14.01
C GLN A 267 -8.21 -6.83 13.50
N LEU A 268 -7.87 -6.65 12.22
CA LEU A 268 -7.80 -5.34 11.58
C LEU A 268 -9.16 -4.62 11.65
N LYS A 269 -9.11 -3.33 11.92
CA LYS A 269 -10.27 -2.44 11.95
C LYS A 269 -10.00 -1.19 11.12
N TYR A 270 -11.08 -0.61 10.58
CA TYR A 270 -11.02 0.68 9.90
C TYR A 270 -10.94 1.81 10.94
N GLU A 271 -9.73 2.04 11.45
CA GLU A 271 -9.44 3.04 12.49
C GLU A 271 -7.96 3.44 12.41
N VAL A 272 -7.61 4.58 13.03
CA VAL A 272 -6.21 5.05 13.09
C VAL A 272 -5.48 4.62 14.34
N TRP A 273 -6.22 4.33 15.42
CA TRP A 273 -5.70 3.93 16.72
C TRP A 273 -6.27 2.55 17.07
N GLY A 274 -5.54 1.74 17.84
CA GLY A 274 -5.93 0.37 18.14
C GLY A 274 -5.07 -0.66 17.41
N PRO A 275 -5.54 -1.92 17.24
CA PRO A 275 -4.73 -3.03 16.74
C PRO A 275 -4.05 -2.77 15.39
N SER A 276 -4.72 -2.06 14.48
CA SER A 276 -4.18 -1.69 13.16
C SER A 276 -2.93 -0.80 13.25
N TYR A 277 -2.74 -0.07 14.35
CA TYR A 277 -1.57 0.76 14.64
C TYR A 277 -0.60 0.08 15.61
N GLU A 278 -1.12 -0.61 16.63
CA GLU A 278 -0.35 -1.09 17.78
C GLU A 278 0.29 -2.47 17.53
N SER A 279 -0.37 -3.35 16.78
CA SER A 279 0.05 -4.75 16.71
C SER A 279 1.18 -4.98 15.71
N TRP A 280 2.37 -5.31 16.24
CA TRP A 280 3.49 -5.79 15.44
C TRP A 280 3.17 -7.07 14.66
N ALA A 281 2.32 -7.94 15.22
CA ALA A 281 1.93 -9.22 14.63
C ALA A 281 1.04 -9.03 13.39
N ILE A 282 0.10 -8.09 13.45
CA ILE A 282 -0.72 -7.69 12.30
C ILE A 282 0.17 -7.08 11.20
N ALA A 283 1.08 -6.18 11.59
CA ALA A 283 2.01 -5.57 10.67
C ALA A 283 2.92 -6.59 9.98
N ALA A 284 3.44 -7.57 10.73
CA ALA A 284 4.25 -8.64 10.18
C ALA A 284 3.48 -9.39 9.07
N GLN A 285 2.25 -9.82 9.37
CA GLN A 285 1.41 -10.52 8.39
C GLN A 285 1.12 -9.68 7.13
N MET A 286 0.88 -8.37 7.27
CA MET A 286 0.72 -7.47 6.12
C MET A 286 1.97 -7.45 5.24
N HIS A 287 3.15 -7.37 5.84
CA HIS A 287 4.42 -7.38 5.11
C HIS A 287 4.71 -8.71 4.42
N TYR A 288 4.52 -9.86 5.09
CA TYR A 288 4.70 -11.16 4.44
C TYR A 288 3.71 -11.38 3.29
N SER A 289 2.47 -10.94 3.46
CA SER A 289 1.47 -10.99 2.37
C SER A 289 1.90 -10.14 1.17
N LEU A 290 2.46 -8.95 1.42
CA LEU A 290 3.00 -8.11 0.36
C LEU A 290 4.18 -8.79 -0.35
N LEU A 291 5.12 -9.39 0.38
CA LEU A 291 6.25 -10.12 -0.23
C LEU A 291 5.76 -11.26 -1.13
N GLU A 292 4.72 -11.99 -0.71
CA GLU A 292 4.09 -13.04 -1.52
C GLU A 292 3.44 -12.46 -2.79
N ASN A 293 2.72 -11.35 -2.68
CA ASN A 293 2.08 -10.72 -3.83
C ASN A 293 3.08 -10.07 -4.80
N ILE A 294 4.22 -9.56 -4.31
CA ILE A 294 5.35 -9.11 -5.14
C ILE A 294 5.99 -10.29 -5.89
N GLU A 295 6.13 -11.43 -5.21
CA GLU A 295 6.65 -12.65 -5.80
C GLU A 295 5.73 -13.18 -6.91
N LYS A 296 4.43 -13.21 -6.66
CA LYS A 296 3.41 -13.76 -7.56
C LYS A 296 2.94 -12.79 -8.66
N ASP A 297 3.47 -11.57 -8.70
CA ASP A 297 3.02 -10.50 -9.60
C ASP A 297 1.51 -10.22 -9.46
N ARG A 298 1.03 -10.16 -8.22
CA ARG A 298 -0.38 -9.96 -7.84
C ARG A 298 -0.60 -8.66 -7.08
N LEU A 299 0.13 -7.61 -7.43
CA LEU A 299 -0.01 -6.30 -6.77
C LEU A 299 -1.34 -5.60 -7.11
N ASP A 300 -2.05 -6.06 -8.15
CA ASP A 300 -3.37 -5.57 -8.54
C ASP A 300 -4.40 -5.70 -7.42
N VAL A 301 -4.29 -6.71 -6.55
CA VAL A 301 -5.21 -6.94 -5.43
C VAL A 301 -5.18 -5.86 -4.35
N TYR A 302 -4.12 -5.04 -4.30
CA TYR A 302 -4.05 -3.88 -3.41
C TYR A 302 -4.64 -2.62 -4.04
N LYS A 303 -4.74 -2.57 -5.37
CA LYS A 303 -5.03 -1.34 -6.10
C LYS A 303 -6.54 -1.07 -6.14
N PHE A 304 -6.88 0.17 -5.85
CA PHE A 304 -8.22 0.73 -6.03
C PHE A 304 -8.09 2.09 -6.74
N GLY A 305 -9.21 2.76 -6.98
CA GLY A 305 -9.20 4.12 -7.54
C GLY A 305 -8.70 5.16 -6.53
N THR A 306 -9.18 6.38 -6.63
CA THR A 306 -8.90 7.41 -5.62
C THR A 306 -9.82 7.26 -4.41
N TRP A 307 -9.34 7.62 -3.23
CA TRP A 307 -10.14 7.65 -2.00
C TRP A 307 -9.99 9.01 -1.30
N ASP A 308 -11.07 9.76 -1.18
CA ASP A 308 -11.10 10.99 -0.39
C ASP A 308 -11.30 10.63 1.09
N MET A 309 -10.42 11.11 1.96
CA MET A 309 -10.49 10.85 3.38
C MET A 309 -11.64 11.59 4.07
N HIS A 310 -12.24 12.60 3.44
CA HIS A 310 -13.37 13.36 3.98
C HIS A 310 -13.19 13.88 5.43
N GLY A 311 -11.94 14.23 5.78
CA GLY A 311 -11.57 14.72 7.11
C GLY A 311 -11.23 13.62 8.12
N GLU A 312 -11.27 12.35 7.73
CA GLU A 312 -10.70 11.24 8.50
C GLU A 312 -9.17 11.26 8.44
N ARG A 313 -8.53 10.78 9.51
CA ARG A 313 -7.07 10.80 9.60
C ARG A 313 -6.45 9.69 8.75
N ILE A 314 -5.36 10.03 8.07
CA ILE A 314 -4.40 9.09 7.48
C ILE A 314 -2.98 9.46 7.92
N ARG A 315 -2.09 8.48 8.01
CA ARG A 315 -0.68 8.70 8.35
C ARG A 315 0.11 9.28 7.17
N ILE A 316 1.00 10.24 7.45
CA ILE A 316 1.74 11.01 6.44
C ILE A 316 3.07 10.37 6.00
N ASN A 317 3.15 9.03 6.01
CA ASN A 317 4.42 8.31 5.80
C ASN A 317 4.98 8.44 4.36
N PHE A 318 4.09 8.53 3.37
CA PHE A 318 4.45 8.69 1.96
C PHE A 318 3.36 9.48 1.23
N MET A 319 3.64 10.74 0.88
CA MET A 319 2.64 11.62 0.27
C MET A 319 3.25 12.72 -0.59
N CYS A 320 2.50 13.17 -1.60
CA CYS A 320 2.81 14.30 -2.44
C CYS A 320 2.01 15.55 -2.03
N PHE A 321 2.65 16.71 -2.09
CA PHE A 321 2.05 18.02 -1.89
C PHE A 321 2.78 19.07 -2.74
N TYR A 322 2.16 20.23 -2.91
CA TYR A 322 2.77 21.38 -3.59
C TYR A 322 3.31 22.36 -2.55
N ALA A 323 4.51 22.89 -2.73
CA ALA A 323 5.22 23.66 -1.71
C ALA A 323 4.43 24.91 -1.28
N ASP A 324 3.90 25.66 -2.24
CA ASP A 324 3.18 26.91 -1.94
C ASP A 324 1.91 26.65 -1.13
N ASP A 325 1.26 25.49 -1.35
CA ASP A 325 0.07 25.09 -0.58
C ASP A 325 0.36 24.99 0.92
N ILE A 326 1.59 24.64 1.30
CA ILE A 326 2.04 24.58 2.70
C ILE A 326 2.55 25.95 3.16
N LEU A 327 3.40 26.60 2.37
CA LEU A 327 4.05 27.86 2.75
C LEU A 327 3.07 29.02 2.90
N ASP A 328 1.94 28.99 2.19
CA ASP A 328 0.89 30.02 2.27
C ASP A 328 -0.03 29.85 3.50
N THR A 329 0.25 28.85 4.35
CA THR A 329 -0.54 28.57 5.57
C THR A 329 0.04 29.17 6.85
N ASP A 330 1.07 30.00 6.72
CA ASP A 330 1.81 30.56 7.86
C ASP A 330 2.39 29.45 8.76
N VAL A 331 3.15 28.54 8.14
CA VAL A 331 3.73 27.34 8.77
C VAL A 331 4.55 27.63 10.02
N GLU A 332 5.11 28.83 10.15
CA GLU A 332 5.89 29.23 11.32
C GLU A 332 5.04 29.41 12.58
N ASN A 333 3.75 29.73 12.39
CA ASN A 333 2.80 30.03 13.46
C ASN A 333 1.72 28.96 13.59
N TRP A 334 1.94 27.75 13.07
CA TRP A 334 1.06 26.62 13.36
C TRP A 334 0.92 26.40 14.88
N PRO A 335 -0.26 26.00 15.37
CA PRO A 335 -0.48 25.83 16.80
C PRO A 335 0.51 24.84 17.42
N LYS A 336 1.18 25.26 18.52
CA LYS A 336 2.26 24.48 19.17
C LYS A 336 1.83 23.13 19.73
N ASN A 337 0.52 22.91 19.91
CA ASN A 337 -0.08 21.66 20.40
C ASN A 337 -0.56 20.74 19.26
N ARG A 338 -0.21 21.05 18.01
CA ARG A 338 -0.60 20.28 16.83
C ARG A 338 0.66 19.79 16.12
N GLY A 339 0.70 18.49 15.84
CA GLY A 339 1.77 17.92 15.03
C GLY A 339 1.63 18.29 13.55
N ASP A 340 2.65 18.03 12.75
CA ASP A 340 2.56 18.23 11.31
C ASP A 340 1.48 17.35 10.66
N GLU A 341 1.34 16.09 11.09
CA GLU A 341 0.24 15.23 10.64
C GLU A 341 -1.12 15.87 10.94
N ASP A 342 -1.33 16.36 12.16
CA ASP A 342 -2.58 17.01 12.55
C ASP A 342 -2.92 18.21 11.66
N MET A 343 -1.91 19.00 11.33
CA MET A 343 -2.07 20.17 10.48
C MET A 343 -2.35 19.76 9.03
N VAL A 344 -1.54 18.86 8.48
CA VAL A 344 -1.55 18.52 7.06
C VAL A 344 -2.76 17.67 6.65
N VAL A 345 -3.25 16.78 7.52
CA VAL A 345 -4.35 15.86 7.15
C VAL A 345 -5.70 16.20 7.77
N LEU A 346 -5.75 17.05 8.81
CA LEU A 346 -7.02 17.41 9.45
C LEU A 346 -7.31 18.90 9.38
N ASP A 347 -6.46 19.74 9.96
CA ASP A 347 -6.81 21.14 10.22
C ASP A 347 -6.77 22.00 8.95
N LEU A 348 -5.67 21.92 8.18
CA LEU A 348 -5.50 22.72 6.96
C LEU A 348 -6.46 22.27 5.85
N PRO A 349 -6.65 20.96 5.56
CA PRO A 349 -7.68 20.50 4.63
C PRO A 349 -9.07 21.07 4.96
N LYS A 350 -9.47 21.02 6.24
CA LYS A 350 -10.75 21.56 6.70
C LYS A 350 -10.83 23.08 6.56
N LYS A 351 -9.78 23.80 6.97
CA LYS A 351 -9.71 25.28 6.88
C LYS A 351 -9.75 25.77 5.44
N LEU A 352 -9.02 25.10 4.55
CA LEU A 352 -8.86 25.45 3.14
C LEU A 352 -9.96 24.87 2.26
N LYS A 353 -10.80 23.96 2.78
CA LYS A 353 -11.83 23.20 2.05
C LYS A 353 -11.24 22.43 0.87
N ARG A 354 -10.13 21.74 1.13
CA ARG A 354 -9.35 20.96 0.15
C ARG A 354 -9.20 19.53 0.64
N ALA A 355 -9.16 18.58 -0.28
CA ALA A 355 -9.24 17.15 0.05
C ALA A 355 -7.88 16.56 0.48
N VAL A 356 -7.92 15.51 1.28
CA VAL A 356 -6.80 14.59 1.49
C VAL A 356 -7.15 13.33 0.73
N THR A 357 -6.43 13.07 -0.36
CA THR A 357 -6.79 12.01 -1.31
C THR A 357 -5.75 10.90 -1.28
N ILE A 358 -6.17 9.64 -1.26
CA ILE A 358 -5.30 8.49 -1.49
C ILE A 358 -5.33 8.16 -2.98
N GLU A 359 -4.15 8.04 -3.58
CA GLU A 359 -3.99 7.49 -4.92
C GLU A 359 -3.84 5.96 -4.82
N GLY A 360 -4.95 5.23 -5.00
CA GLY A 360 -5.03 3.78 -4.78
C GLY A 360 -4.10 2.95 -5.67
N GLY A 361 -3.62 3.49 -6.80
CA GLY A 361 -2.63 2.84 -7.64
C GLY A 361 -1.18 3.01 -7.17
N ALA A 362 -0.88 3.97 -6.29
CA ALA A 362 0.47 4.32 -5.86
C ALA A 362 0.89 3.52 -4.62
N LEU A 363 1.45 2.31 -4.82
CA LEU A 363 1.77 1.42 -3.71
C LEU A 363 3.11 1.73 -3.03
N GLY A 364 3.14 1.64 -1.71
CA GLY A 364 4.36 1.68 -0.88
C GLY A 364 4.21 0.86 0.40
N ALA A 365 5.31 0.54 1.07
CA ALA A 365 5.29 -0.24 2.31
C ALA A 365 6.05 0.49 3.42
N HIS A 366 5.33 0.87 4.47
CA HIS A 366 5.89 1.51 5.66
C HIS A 366 6.17 0.45 6.72
N PHE A 367 7.38 0.43 7.31
CA PHE A 367 7.79 -0.69 8.15
C PHE A 367 7.03 -0.77 9.48
N GLN A 368 7.08 0.28 10.30
CA GLN A 368 6.57 0.16 11.66
C GLN A 368 6.13 1.51 12.22
N TYR A 369 5.08 1.47 13.03
CA TYR A 369 4.75 2.56 13.95
C TYR A 369 5.50 2.44 15.28
N SER A 370 5.41 3.46 16.13
CA SER A 370 6.08 3.50 17.44
C SER A 370 5.82 2.25 18.28
N ASP A 371 4.59 1.75 18.22
CA ASP A 371 4.09 0.68 19.08
C ASP A 371 4.35 -0.70 18.48
N GLN A 372 4.80 -0.75 17.21
CA GLN A 372 5.12 -1.97 16.48
C GLN A 372 6.62 -2.31 16.56
N GLY A 373 7.35 -1.83 17.58
CA GLY A 373 8.81 -1.97 17.69
C GLY A 373 9.31 -3.42 17.64
N ASP A 374 8.48 -4.38 18.07
CA ASP A 374 8.73 -5.82 18.03
C ASP A 374 8.89 -6.37 16.59
N LEU A 375 8.48 -5.64 15.55
CA LEU A 375 8.79 -5.97 14.16
C LEU A 375 10.30 -6.04 13.90
N GLY A 376 11.10 -5.30 14.68
CA GLY A 376 12.56 -5.33 14.61
C GLY A 376 13.17 -6.71 14.91
N ASP A 377 12.42 -7.60 15.57
CA ASP A 377 12.85 -8.97 15.87
C ASP A 377 12.41 -9.99 14.80
N THR A 378 11.78 -9.54 13.71
CA THR A 378 11.48 -10.38 12.53
C THR A 378 12.63 -10.36 11.51
N ASP A 379 12.62 -11.29 10.55
CA ASP A 379 13.54 -11.26 9.40
C ASP A 379 13.14 -10.27 8.28
N LEU A 380 12.04 -9.52 8.44
CA LEU A 380 11.45 -8.69 7.37
C LEU A 380 12.40 -7.63 6.84
N LEU A 381 13.16 -6.93 7.71
CA LEU A 381 14.09 -5.91 7.24
C LEU A 381 15.16 -6.52 6.32
N ARG A 382 15.67 -7.69 6.69
CA ARG A 382 16.62 -8.44 5.86
C ARG A 382 15.99 -8.85 4.53
N ARG A 383 14.74 -9.31 4.52
CA ARG A 383 14.00 -9.65 3.30
C ARG A 383 13.80 -8.44 2.38
N TYR A 384 13.38 -7.30 2.91
CA TYR A 384 13.24 -6.07 2.13
C TYR A 384 14.56 -5.62 1.52
N LYS A 385 15.66 -5.72 2.28
CA LYS A 385 16.99 -5.41 1.75
C LYS A 385 17.35 -6.32 0.57
N LEU A 386 17.14 -7.62 0.71
CA LEU A 386 17.40 -8.60 -0.33
C LEU A 386 16.51 -8.40 -1.56
N LEU A 387 15.23 -8.06 -1.36
CA LEU A 387 14.32 -7.70 -2.45
C LEU A 387 14.81 -6.46 -3.21
N ALA A 388 15.20 -5.41 -2.49
CA ALA A 388 15.75 -4.20 -3.10
C ALA A 388 17.05 -4.51 -3.86
N ASP A 389 17.94 -5.32 -3.29
CA ASP A 389 19.18 -5.76 -3.93
C ASP A 389 18.93 -6.58 -5.20
N GLU A 390 17.94 -7.47 -5.20
CA GLU A 390 17.60 -8.31 -6.35
C GLU A 390 16.93 -7.49 -7.46
N ARG A 391 15.93 -6.66 -7.14
CA ARG A 391 15.05 -6.05 -8.15
C ARG A 391 15.38 -4.62 -8.53
N VAL A 392 16.11 -3.89 -7.69
CA VAL A 392 16.23 -2.42 -7.84
C VAL A 392 17.68 -1.98 -7.86
N CYS A 393 18.50 -2.39 -6.90
CA CYS A 393 19.90 -1.94 -6.82
C CYS A 393 20.77 -2.44 -7.99
N GLN A 394 20.36 -3.51 -8.69
CA GLN A 394 21.06 -3.99 -9.89
C GLN A 394 20.99 -2.97 -11.05
N TYR A 395 19.96 -2.13 -11.08
CA TYR A 395 19.80 -1.07 -12.08
C TYR A 395 21.02 -0.15 -12.16
N ASN A 396 21.58 0.22 -11.01
CA ASN A 396 22.75 1.10 -10.91
C ASN A 396 24.05 0.47 -11.45
N ARG A 397 24.12 -0.87 -11.57
CA ARG A 397 25.32 -1.56 -12.10
C ARG A 397 25.31 -1.69 -13.62
N THR A 398 24.14 -1.77 -14.23
CA THR A 398 24.02 -1.86 -15.70
C THR A 398 24.05 -0.49 -16.37
N ALA A 399 23.50 0.55 -15.74
CA ALA A 399 23.52 1.92 -16.27
C ALA A 399 24.92 2.55 -16.24
N THR A 400 25.78 2.14 -15.31
CA THR A 400 27.20 2.56 -15.25
C THR A 400 28.09 1.79 -16.22
N ALA A 401 27.68 0.59 -16.66
CA ALA A 401 28.45 -0.23 -17.60
C ALA A 401 28.14 0.08 -19.07
N HIS A 402 26.95 0.62 -19.39
CA HIS A 402 26.57 0.94 -20.76
C HIS A 402 25.86 2.28 -20.81
N GLY A 403 26.58 3.31 -21.29
CA GLY A 403 25.99 4.59 -21.65
C GLY A 403 25.12 4.49 -22.91
N GLU A 404 24.00 3.77 -22.84
CA GLU A 404 22.91 3.79 -23.82
C GLU A 404 21.60 3.23 -23.21
N PRO A 405 20.42 3.78 -23.57
CA PRO A 405 19.16 3.45 -22.90
C PRO A 405 18.65 2.07 -23.32
N SER A 406 18.51 1.16 -22.35
CA SER A 406 17.95 -0.17 -22.57
C SER A 406 16.42 -0.13 -22.68
N ASN A 407 15.93 -0.20 -23.91
CA ASN A 407 14.54 -0.52 -24.19
C ASN A 407 14.21 -1.93 -23.71
N ILE A 408 13.43 -2.06 -22.64
CA ILE A 408 12.89 -3.33 -22.16
C ILE A 408 11.88 -3.84 -23.21
N ARG A 409 12.31 -4.80 -24.03
CA ARG A 409 11.42 -5.56 -24.92
C ARG A 409 10.64 -6.58 -24.09
N HIS A 410 9.31 -6.45 -24.10
CA HIS A 410 8.40 -7.52 -23.71
C HIS A 410 8.67 -8.79 -24.52
N GLN A 411 9.01 -9.86 -23.81
CA GLN A 411 9.14 -11.20 -24.38
C GLN A 411 7.74 -11.76 -24.65
N LYS A 412 7.24 -11.58 -25.88
CA LYS A 412 6.11 -12.38 -26.40
C LYS A 412 6.65 -13.71 -26.91
N ASN A 413 6.31 -14.78 -26.20
CA ASN A 413 6.44 -16.15 -26.69
C ASN A 413 5.63 -16.31 -27.98
N SER A 414 6.29 -16.64 -29.10
CA SER A 414 5.64 -17.20 -30.27
C SER A 414 6.22 -18.57 -30.57
N ASN A 415 5.38 -19.59 -30.32
CA ASN A 415 5.61 -20.96 -30.75
C ASN A 415 5.63 -21.02 -32.27
N ARG A 416 6.79 -21.35 -32.86
CA ARG A 416 6.91 -21.63 -34.29
C ARG A 416 6.81 -23.14 -34.52
N ARG A 417 5.81 -23.50 -35.32
CA ARG A 417 5.48 -24.84 -35.82
C ARG A 417 6.72 -25.58 -36.35
N ARG A 418 6.85 -26.84 -35.94
CA ARG A 418 7.71 -27.85 -36.60
C ARG A 418 7.14 -28.14 -38.00
N GLY A 419 7.96 -27.94 -39.02
CA GLY A 419 7.79 -28.60 -40.32
C GLY A 419 8.69 -29.83 -40.37
N THR A 420 8.13 -30.99 -40.69
CA THR A 420 8.83 -32.20 -41.08
C THR A 420 8.38 -32.58 -42.48
N ARG A 421 9.39 -32.80 -43.35
CA ARG A 421 9.38 -33.43 -44.67
C ARG A 421 8.67 -32.72 -45.80
#